data_AF-A0A2R6EUR1-F1
#
_entry.id   AF-A0A2R6EUR1-F1
#
_cell.length_a   1.000
_cell.length_b   1.000
_cell.length_c   1.000
_cell.angle_alpha   90.00
_cell.angle_beta   90.00
_cell.angle_gamma   90.00
#
_symmetry.space_group_name_H-M   'P 1'
#
loop_
_entity.id
_entity.type
_entity.pdbx_description
1 polymer ?
#
loop_
_entity_poly.entity_id
_entity_poly.type
_entity_poly.pdbx_seq_one_letter_code
_entity_poly.pdbx_strand_id
1 'polypeptide(L)'
;MALPTGLIPTLVFVITVGISVPVTLAAHRLHRTGTDDFRTALAGALFEAGLLYILGVGVVWSIAGGGIDTELWEIPAILLATGIATLFLFVALPLQIGERLVTRLWDTEPATAFQFTAYGWPVAMLFVFGIFVAPGGVFGGDLLSLEGPRTCLAGFCGIGLMLVGAVLLEVLVAVVGPGLVGALLLSQTR
;
A
#
# COMPACT_ATOMS: atom_id res chain seq x y z
N MET A 1 23.10 -6.91 13.67
CA MET A 1 22.51 -7.80 12.64
C MET A 1 21.73 -6.91 11.69
N ALA A 2 22.17 -6.76 10.44
CA ALA A 2 21.45 -5.96 9.46
C ALA A 2 20.16 -6.69 9.09
N LEU A 3 19.01 -6.09 9.32
CA LEU A 3 17.80 -6.50 8.59
C LEU A 3 18.18 -6.48 7.11
N PRO A 4 18.02 -7.59 6.37
CA PRO A 4 18.26 -7.58 4.93
C PRO A 4 17.47 -6.42 4.35
N THR A 5 18.16 -5.41 3.83
CA THR A 5 17.54 -4.17 3.33
C THR A 5 16.48 -4.46 2.25
N GLY A 6 16.58 -5.61 1.58
CA GLY A 6 15.56 -6.14 0.67
C GLY A 6 14.25 -6.61 1.30
N LEU A 7 14.18 -6.85 2.62
CA LEU A 7 12.94 -7.22 3.32
C LEU A 7 12.09 -6.02 3.74
N ILE A 8 12.67 -4.82 3.80
CA ILE A 8 11.96 -3.61 4.21
C ILE A 8 10.82 -3.27 3.23
N PRO A 9 11.03 -3.28 1.90
CA PRO A 9 9.95 -3.04 0.94
C PRO A 9 8.84 -4.10 1.03
N THR A 10 9.22 -5.38 1.17
CA THR A 10 8.26 -6.49 1.33
C THR A 10 7.42 -6.32 2.58
N LEU A 11 8.05 -5.98 3.70
CA LEU A 11 7.37 -5.79 4.98
C LEU A 11 6.42 -4.60 4.92
N VAL A 12 6.87 -3.47 4.37
CA VAL A 12 6.04 -2.27 4.18
C VAL A 12 4.86 -2.56 3.25
N PHE A 13 5.07 -3.32 2.18
CA PHE A 13 4.04 -3.75 1.26
C PHE A 13 3.02 -4.69 1.91
N VAL A 14 3.48 -5.73 2.60
CA VAL A 14 2.64 -6.69 3.33
C VAL A 14 1.83 -5.99 4.41
N ILE A 15 2.44 -5.03 5.13
CA ILE A 15 1.75 -4.21 6.11
C ILE A 15 0.66 -3.38 5.43
N THR A 16 0.93 -2.80 4.26
CA THR A 16 -0.05 -1.96 3.55
C THR A 16 -1.23 -2.77 3.03
N VAL A 17 -0.97 -3.93 2.44
CA VAL A 17 -2.02 -4.89 2.02
C VAL A 17 -2.78 -5.39 3.25
N GLY A 18 -2.07 -5.77 4.30
CA GLY A 18 -2.64 -6.28 5.54
C GLY A 18 -3.45 -5.24 6.32
N ILE A 19 -3.13 -3.95 6.20
CA ILE A 19 -3.84 -2.83 6.81
C ILE A 19 -5.07 -2.43 6.00
N SER A 20 -5.09 -2.68 4.68
CA SER A 20 -6.20 -2.25 3.82
C SER A 20 -7.56 -2.82 4.26
N VAL A 21 -7.61 -4.11 4.59
CA VAL A 21 -8.81 -4.82 5.06
C VAL A 21 -9.32 -4.27 6.40
N PRO A 22 -8.53 -4.24 7.50
CA PRO A 22 -9.00 -3.76 8.79
C PRO A 22 -9.35 -2.28 8.76
N VAL A 23 -8.62 -1.43 8.03
CA VAL A 23 -8.96 0.01 7.89
C VAL A 23 -10.29 0.19 7.19
N THR A 24 -10.52 -0.55 6.09
CA THR A 24 -11.79 -0.45 5.34
C THR A 24 -12.97 -0.97 6.18
N LEU A 25 -12.78 -2.07 6.92
CA LEU A 25 -13.80 -2.60 7.83
C LEU A 25 -14.06 -1.68 9.03
N ALA A 26 -13.03 -1.09 9.62
CA ALA A 26 -13.13 -0.13 10.71
C ALA A 26 -13.90 1.11 10.25
N ALA A 27 -13.54 1.67 9.09
CA ALA A 27 -14.25 2.79 8.48
C ALA A 27 -15.72 2.47 8.20
N HIS A 28 -16.01 1.27 7.67
CA HIS A 28 -17.39 0.83 7.43
C HIS A 28 -18.19 0.70 8.74
N ARG A 29 -17.59 0.12 9.79
CA ARG A 29 -18.25 -0.02 11.09
C ARG A 29 -18.48 1.32 11.76
N LEU A 30 -17.45 2.18 11.82
CA LEU A 30 -17.53 3.52 12.37
C LEU A 30 -18.61 4.36 11.68
N HIS A 31 -18.66 4.30 10.35
CA HIS A 31 -19.70 4.98 9.57
C HIS A 31 -21.10 4.42 9.84
N ARG A 32 -21.24 3.10 10.07
CA ARG A 32 -22.54 2.51 10.44
C ARG A 32 -23.00 2.86 11.85
N THR A 33 -22.07 3.09 12.77
CA THR A 33 -22.38 3.36 14.18
C THR A 33 -22.49 4.85 14.53
N GLY A 34 -21.92 5.72 13.70
CA GLY A 34 -21.92 7.18 13.89
C GLY A 34 -22.79 7.91 12.86
N THR A 35 -23.00 9.21 13.07
CA THR A 35 -23.58 10.14 12.08
C THR A 35 -22.54 10.71 11.12
N ASP A 36 -21.26 10.34 11.28
CA ASP A 36 -20.15 10.94 10.57
C ASP A 36 -20.00 10.39 9.14
N ASP A 37 -19.60 11.27 8.22
CA ASP A 37 -19.27 10.92 6.85
C ASP A 37 -18.21 9.81 6.77
N PHE A 38 -18.36 8.91 5.80
CA PHE A 38 -17.44 7.78 5.60
C PHE A 38 -15.97 8.23 5.45
N ARG A 39 -15.73 9.42 4.90
CA ARG A 39 -14.38 9.99 4.76
C ARG A 39 -13.74 10.29 6.13
N THR A 40 -14.52 10.77 7.09
CA THR A 40 -14.07 11.03 8.46
C THR A 40 -13.80 9.72 9.18
N ALA A 41 -14.68 8.72 9.02
CA ALA A 41 -14.50 7.39 9.57
C ALA A 41 -13.23 6.71 9.02
N LEU A 42 -12.95 6.85 7.71
CA LEU A 42 -11.74 6.32 7.09
C LEU A 42 -10.49 7.05 7.55
N ALA A 43 -10.55 8.39 7.70
CA ALA A 43 -9.44 9.17 8.25
C ALA A 43 -9.11 8.75 9.69
N GLY A 44 -10.12 8.50 10.52
CA GLY A 44 -9.93 7.97 11.88
C GLY A 44 -9.27 6.59 11.88
N ALA A 45 -9.76 5.66 11.07
CA ALA A 45 -9.18 4.33 10.94
C ALA A 45 -7.72 4.36 10.41
N LEU A 46 -7.42 5.25 9.46
CA LEU A 46 -6.06 5.45 8.97
C LEU A 46 -5.15 6.08 10.03
N PHE A 47 -5.67 6.99 10.85
CA PHE A 47 -4.93 7.60 11.95
C PHE A 47 -4.56 6.55 13.00
N GLU A 48 -5.51 5.68 13.39
CA GLU A 48 -5.25 4.57 14.32
C GLU A 48 -4.21 3.59 13.76
N ALA A 49 -4.34 3.19 12.49
CA ALA A 49 -3.36 2.34 11.82
C ALA A 49 -1.98 3.00 11.74
N GLY A 50 -1.93 4.31 11.47
CA GLY A 50 -0.69 5.08 11.47
C GLY A 50 -0.03 5.15 12.85
N LEU A 51 -0.82 5.26 13.92
CA LEU A 51 -0.33 5.27 15.30
C LEU A 51 0.27 3.92 15.68
N LEU A 52 -0.38 2.82 15.29
CA LEU A 52 0.18 1.46 15.42
C LEU A 52 1.46 1.28 14.61
N TYR A 53 1.55 1.86 13.41
CA TYR A 53 2.76 1.83 12.60
C TYR A 53 3.92 2.56 13.30
N ILE A 54 3.69 3.78 13.81
CA ILE A 54 4.69 4.55 14.55
C ILE A 54 5.13 3.79 15.81
N LEU A 55 4.20 3.18 16.53
CA LEU A 55 4.51 2.32 17.69
C LEU A 55 5.41 1.15 17.28
N GLY A 56 5.10 0.49 16.15
CA GLY A 56 5.92 -0.58 15.58
C GLY A 56 7.34 -0.11 15.24
N VAL A 57 7.49 1.06 14.62
CA VAL A 57 8.80 1.69 14.36
C VAL A 57 9.56 1.93 15.66
N GLY A 58 8.88 2.45 16.70
CA GLY A 58 9.48 2.68 18.02
C GLY A 58 9.95 1.40 18.70
N VAL A 59 9.18 0.31 18.61
CA VAL A 59 9.56 -1.01 19.13
C VAL A 59 10.78 -1.56 18.39
N VAL A 60 10.79 -1.50 17.06
CA VAL A 60 11.94 -1.94 16.25
C VAL A 60 13.20 -1.14 16.61
N TRP A 61 13.08 0.18 16.75
CA TRP A 61 14.17 1.05 17.16
C TRP A 61 14.68 0.70 18.57
N SER A 62 13.77 0.45 19.52
CA SER A 62 14.12 0.05 20.88
C SER A 62 14.86 -1.29 20.93
N ILE A 63 14.42 -2.29 20.16
CA ILE A 63 15.08 -3.60 20.05
C ILE A 63 16.47 -3.47 19.38
N ALA A 64 16.61 -2.56 18.41
CA ALA A 64 17.87 -2.32 17.72
C ALA A 64 18.94 -1.62 18.57
N GLY A 65 18.67 -1.34 19.85
CA GLY A 65 19.64 -0.78 20.79
C GLY A 65 19.49 0.72 21.04
N GLY A 66 18.52 1.39 20.41
CA GLY A 66 18.01 2.71 20.84
C GLY A 66 19.05 3.78 21.20
N GLY A 67 20.14 3.87 20.45
CA GLY A 67 21.21 4.85 20.68
C GLY A 67 20.88 6.23 20.09
N ILE A 68 21.38 7.29 20.73
CA ILE A 68 21.35 8.68 20.22
C ILE A 68 22.44 8.90 19.15
N ASP A 69 23.24 7.86 18.85
CA ASP A 69 24.23 7.90 17.78
C ASP A 69 23.56 8.14 16.43
N THR A 70 24.10 9.09 15.66
CA THR A 70 23.56 9.54 14.38
C THR A 70 23.42 8.44 13.33
N GLU A 71 24.22 7.36 13.43
CA GLU A 71 24.13 6.19 12.53
C GLU A 71 22.92 5.30 12.82
N LEU A 72 22.42 5.26 14.05
CA LEU A 72 21.23 4.46 14.43
C LEU A 72 19.91 5.18 14.12
N TRP A 73 19.96 6.49 13.86
CA TRP A 73 18.81 7.31 13.47
C TRP A 73 18.34 7.06 12.03
N GLU A 74 19.21 6.49 11.19
CA GLU A 74 18.87 6.18 9.79
C GLU A 74 17.74 5.15 9.68
N ILE A 75 17.72 4.16 10.58
CA ILE A 75 16.71 3.08 10.57
C ILE A 75 15.29 3.62 10.78
N PRO A 76 14.97 4.33 11.89
CA PRO A 76 13.64 4.89 12.09
C PRO A 76 13.31 5.97 11.05
N ALA A 77 14.28 6.76 10.58
CA ALA A 77 14.05 7.76 9.55
C ALA A 77 13.64 7.13 8.20
N ILE A 78 14.32 6.07 7.77
CA ILE A 78 13.99 5.32 6.55
C ILE A 78 12.64 4.62 6.70
N LEU A 79 12.36 4.01 7.86
CA LEU A 79 11.05 3.39 8.13
C LEU A 79 9.93 4.43 8.10
N LEU A 80 10.12 5.59 8.73
CA LEU A 80 9.14 6.67 8.69
C LEU A 80 8.95 7.19 7.26
N ALA A 81 10.03 7.46 6.53
CA ALA A 81 9.98 7.95 5.16
C ALA A 81 9.30 6.96 4.21
N THR A 82 9.63 5.66 4.33
CA THR A 82 8.98 4.59 3.55
C THR A 82 7.52 4.41 3.94
N GLY A 83 7.17 4.46 5.22
CA GLY A 83 5.80 4.44 5.70
C GLY A 83 4.97 5.60 5.13
N ILE A 84 5.51 6.82 5.18
CA ILE A 84 4.87 8.02 4.61
C ILE A 84 4.69 7.86 3.10
N ALA A 85 5.77 7.52 2.38
CA ALA A 85 5.72 7.33 0.93
C ALA A 85 4.67 6.29 0.54
N THR A 86 4.57 5.21 1.32
CA THR A 86 3.61 4.13 1.09
C THR A 86 2.18 4.57 1.36
N LEU A 87 1.94 5.34 2.43
CA LEU A 87 0.63 5.93 2.70
C LEU A 87 0.19 6.84 1.55
N PHE A 88 1.08 7.68 1.03
CA PHE A 88 0.75 8.53 -0.10
C PHE A 88 0.50 7.74 -1.38
N LEU A 89 1.40 6.81 -1.74
CA LEU A 89 1.37 6.09 -3.01
C LEU A 89 0.30 5.00 -3.08
N PHE A 90 0.02 4.31 -1.98
CA PHE A 90 -0.85 3.14 -1.94
C PHE A 90 -2.18 3.36 -1.20
N VAL A 91 -2.36 4.52 -0.56
CA VAL A 91 -3.62 4.88 0.12
C VAL A 91 -4.21 6.16 -0.46
N ALA A 92 -3.52 7.30 -0.31
CA ALA A 92 -4.09 8.59 -0.69
C ALA A 92 -4.32 8.71 -2.20
N LEU A 93 -3.30 8.35 -2.98
CA LEU A 93 -3.31 8.48 -4.44
C LEU A 93 -4.31 7.53 -5.12
N PRO A 94 -4.39 6.23 -4.76
CA PRO A 94 -5.38 5.31 -5.32
C PRO A 94 -6.82 5.68 -4.96
N LEU A 95 -7.08 6.14 -3.73
CA LEU A 95 -8.42 6.55 -3.32
C LEU A 95 -8.87 7.82 -4.06
N GLN A 96 -7.99 8.81 -4.23
CA GLN A 96 -8.32 10.03 -4.99
C GLN A 96 -8.52 9.75 -6.49
N ILE A 97 -7.66 8.93 -7.09
CA ILE A 97 -7.77 8.58 -8.51
C ILE A 97 -9.00 7.69 -8.73
N GLY A 98 -9.25 6.72 -7.85
CA GLY A 98 -10.42 5.87 -7.93
C GLY A 98 -11.73 6.64 -7.74
N GLU A 99 -11.80 7.59 -6.79
CA GLU A 99 -12.94 8.50 -6.64
C GLU A 99 -13.24 9.22 -7.95
N ARG A 100 -12.24 9.88 -8.55
CA ARG A 100 -12.41 10.59 -9.83
C ARG A 100 -12.80 9.66 -10.97
N LEU A 101 -12.27 8.44 -10.99
CA LEU A 101 -12.56 7.45 -12.02
C LEU A 101 -14.02 6.99 -11.93
N VAL A 102 -14.48 6.62 -10.73
CA VAL A 102 -15.86 6.16 -10.50
C VAL A 102 -16.85 7.29 -10.77
N THR A 103 -16.58 8.50 -10.29
CA THR A 103 -17.42 9.68 -10.57
C THR A 103 -17.54 9.93 -12.06
N ARG A 104 -16.44 9.85 -12.83
CA ARG A 104 -16.48 10.06 -14.29
C ARG A 104 -17.18 8.93 -15.05
N LEU A 105 -17.04 7.69 -14.61
CA LEU A 105 -17.63 6.54 -15.30
C LEU A 105 -19.12 6.41 -15.07
N TRP A 106 -19.61 6.78 -13.87
CA TRP A 106 -20.98 6.49 -13.46
C TRP A 106 -21.79 7.72 -13.03
N ASP A 107 -21.25 8.93 -13.23
CA ASP A 107 -21.87 10.23 -12.90
C ASP A 107 -22.55 10.21 -11.53
N THR A 108 -21.80 9.73 -10.53
CA THR A 108 -22.30 9.46 -9.18
C THR A 108 -21.75 10.50 -8.21
N GLU A 109 -22.46 10.73 -7.11
CA GLU A 109 -22.01 11.63 -6.06
C GLU A 109 -20.60 11.24 -5.54
N PRO A 110 -19.71 12.22 -5.32
CA PRO A 110 -18.33 11.97 -4.88
C PRO A 110 -18.23 11.14 -3.60
N ALA A 111 -19.17 11.31 -2.67
CA ALA A 111 -19.21 10.56 -1.41
C ALA A 111 -19.41 9.06 -1.64
N THR A 112 -20.38 8.70 -2.50
CA THR A 112 -20.64 7.31 -2.88
C THR A 112 -19.49 6.73 -3.70
N ALA A 113 -18.95 7.51 -4.65
CA ALA A 113 -17.79 7.10 -5.45
C ALA A 113 -16.56 6.78 -4.57
N PHE A 114 -16.29 7.61 -3.57
CA PHE A 114 -15.21 7.41 -2.60
C PHE A 114 -15.44 6.15 -1.75
N GLN A 115 -16.68 5.93 -1.28
CA GLN A 115 -17.04 4.75 -0.49
C GLN A 115 -16.84 3.44 -1.26
N PHE A 116 -17.33 3.37 -2.50
CA PHE A 116 -17.15 2.18 -3.35
C PHE A 116 -15.69 1.97 -3.75
N THR A 117 -14.93 3.04 -3.97
CA THR A 117 -13.48 2.96 -4.20
C THR A 117 -12.75 2.38 -2.98
N ALA A 118 -13.12 2.81 -1.77
CA ALA A 118 -12.55 2.26 -0.54
C ALA A 118 -12.90 0.79 -0.35
N TYR A 119 -14.09 0.33 -0.74
CA TYR A 119 -14.43 -1.10 -0.74
C TYR A 119 -13.67 -1.91 -1.80
N GLY A 120 -13.34 -1.30 -2.94
CA GLY A 120 -12.50 -1.91 -3.96
C GLY A 120 -11.02 -2.00 -3.57
N TRP A 121 -10.57 -1.19 -2.61
CA TRP A 121 -9.16 -1.10 -2.21
C TRP A 121 -8.56 -2.41 -1.68
N PRO A 122 -9.18 -3.13 -0.72
CA PRO A 122 -8.66 -4.42 -0.27
C PRO A 122 -8.56 -5.47 -1.38
N VAL A 123 -9.55 -5.52 -2.28
CA VAL A 123 -9.57 -6.47 -3.39
C VAL A 123 -8.44 -6.15 -4.37
N ALA A 124 -8.25 -4.88 -4.73
CA ALA A 124 -7.14 -4.45 -5.57
C ALA A 124 -5.80 -4.81 -4.92
N MET A 125 -5.62 -4.55 -3.62
CA MET A 125 -4.41 -4.89 -2.89
C MET A 125 -4.14 -6.40 -2.82
N LEU A 126 -5.17 -7.24 -2.76
CA LEU A 126 -5.03 -8.70 -2.89
C LEU A 126 -4.53 -9.11 -4.28
N PHE A 127 -5.00 -8.46 -5.35
CA PHE A 127 -4.49 -8.71 -6.69
C PHE A 127 -3.02 -8.29 -6.80
N VAL A 128 -2.65 -7.13 -6.28
CA VAL A 128 -1.24 -6.69 -6.27
C VAL A 128 -0.38 -7.71 -5.49
N PHE A 129 -0.83 -8.14 -4.31
CA PHE A 129 -0.14 -9.16 -3.54
C PHE A 129 -0.01 -10.50 -4.28
N GLY A 130 -1.10 -11.01 -4.87
CA GLY A 130 -1.10 -12.29 -5.57
C GLY A 130 -0.24 -12.30 -6.84
N ILE A 131 -0.20 -11.19 -7.57
CA ILE A 131 0.57 -11.07 -8.82
C ILE A 131 2.07 -10.87 -8.52
N PHE A 132 2.40 -10.08 -7.50
CA PHE A 132 3.77 -9.56 -7.32
C PHE A 132 4.52 -10.09 -6.08
N VAL A 133 3.84 -10.70 -5.10
CA VAL A 133 4.47 -11.17 -3.84
C VAL A 133 4.42 -12.69 -3.66
N ALA A 134 3.47 -13.39 -4.26
CA ALA A 134 3.44 -14.86 -4.17
C ALA A 134 4.73 -15.45 -4.82
N PRO A 135 5.44 -16.36 -4.12
CA PRO A 135 6.68 -16.95 -4.64
C PRO A 135 6.39 -17.67 -5.95
N GLY A 136 7.11 -17.29 -7.02
CA GLY A 136 6.89 -17.83 -8.36
C GLY A 136 5.79 -17.14 -9.18
N GLY A 137 5.59 -15.82 -9.01
CA GLY A 137 4.68 -15.02 -9.83
C GLY A 137 4.76 -15.34 -11.34
N VAL A 138 3.71 -15.01 -12.10
CA VAL A 138 3.41 -15.53 -13.46
C VAL A 138 4.58 -15.48 -14.47
N PHE A 139 5.60 -14.65 -14.22
CA PHE A 139 6.77 -14.46 -15.08
C PHE A 139 8.09 -15.03 -14.55
N GLY A 140 8.09 -15.84 -13.48
CA GLY A 140 9.24 -16.66 -13.09
C GLY A 140 10.48 -15.88 -12.64
N GLY A 141 10.30 -14.70 -12.04
CA GLY A 141 11.35 -13.94 -11.40
C GLY A 141 10.77 -13.19 -10.22
N ASP A 142 11.13 -13.59 -9.00
CA ASP A 142 10.62 -12.93 -7.81
C ASP A 142 11.13 -11.48 -7.80
N LEU A 143 10.22 -10.49 -7.87
CA LEU A 143 10.52 -9.07 -7.62
C LEU A 143 11.13 -8.84 -6.23
N LEU A 144 10.96 -9.82 -5.34
CA LEU A 144 11.42 -9.85 -3.96
C LEU A 144 12.36 -11.02 -3.68
N SER A 145 12.94 -11.67 -4.70
CA SER A 145 14.06 -12.60 -4.48
C SER A 145 15.15 -11.85 -3.72
N LEU A 146 15.59 -12.43 -2.60
CA LEU A 146 16.58 -11.84 -1.70
C LEU A 146 17.93 -11.52 -2.38
N GLU A 147 18.16 -12.01 -3.61
CA GLU A 147 19.33 -11.69 -4.43
C GLU A 147 19.04 -10.69 -5.57
N GLY A 148 17.77 -10.54 -5.96
CA GLY A 148 17.28 -9.71 -7.07
C GLY A 148 17.77 -10.20 -8.46
N PRO A 149 17.01 -10.01 -9.55
CA PRO A 149 17.55 -10.20 -10.89
C PRO A 149 18.52 -9.05 -11.23
N ARG A 150 19.77 -9.15 -10.76
CA ARG A 150 20.85 -8.24 -11.17
C ARG A 150 21.29 -8.61 -12.57
N THR A 151 20.84 -7.85 -13.55
CA THR A 151 21.46 -7.88 -14.88
C THR A 151 22.67 -6.96 -14.84
N CYS A 152 23.85 -7.54 -14.67
CA CYS A 152 25.11 -6.78 -14.73
C CYS A 152 25.60 -6.80 -16.19
N LEU A 153 25.46 -5.68 -16.89
CA LEU A 153 26.05 -5.49 -18.21
C LEU A 153 27.35 -4.69 -18.02
N ALA A 154 28.50 -5.32 -18.29
CA ALA A 154 29.82 -4.67 -18.31
C ALA A 154 30.16 -3.79 -17.07
N GLY A 155 29.97 -4.32 -15.86
CA GLY A 155 30.37 -3.65 -14.61
C GLY A 155 29.34 -2.68 -14.01
N PHE A 156 28.23 -2.41 -14.71
CA PHE A 156 27.07 -1.73 -14.15
C PHE A 156 26.01 -2.76 -13.78
N CYS A 157 25.82 -2.98 -12.48
CA CYS A 157 24.67 -3.73 -11.97
C CYS A 157 23.51 -2.75 -11.81
N GLY A 158 22.63 -2.71 -12.82
CA GLY A 158 21.46 -1.85 -12.86
C GLY A 158 20.17 -2.59 -12.50
N ILE A 159 19.11 -1.83 -12.27
CA ILE A 159 17.75 -2.36 -12.19
C ILE A 159 17.36 -2.83 -13.60
N GLY A 160 17.10 -4.13 -13.77
CA GLY A 160 16.71 -4.67 -15.06
C GLY A 160 15.43 -4.00 -15.58
N LEU A 161 15.36 -3.75 -16.89
CA LEU A 161 14.21 -3.08 -17.53
C LEU A 161 12.87 -3.80 -17.22
N MET A 162 12.93 -5.13 -17.07
CA MET A 162 11.78 -5.96 -16.67
C MET A 162 11.32 -5.67 -15.23
N LEU A 163 12.23 -5.39 -14.30
CA LEU A 163 11.90 -5.01 -12.93
C LEU A 163 11.23 -3.63 -12.91
N VAL A 164 11.77 -2.67 -13.66
CA VAL A 164 11.16 -1.33 -13.81
C VAL A 164 9.75 -1.44 -14.39
N GLY A 165 9.58 -2.23 -15.44
CA GLY A 165 8.28 -2.48 -16.06
C GLY A 165 7.28 -3.12 -15.11
N ALA A 166 7.72 -4.10 -14.32
CA ALA A 166 6.86 -4.76 -13.34
C ALA A 166 6.46 -3.85 -12.17
N VAL A 167 7.39 -3.03 -11.65
CA VAL A 167 7.09 -2.01 -10.62
C VAL A 167 6.12 -0.96 -11.17
N LEU A 168 6.31 -0.51 -12.41
CA LEU A 168 5.37 0.42 -13.06
C LEU A 168 3.98 -0.19 -13.19
N LEU A 169 3.89 -1.45 -13.59
CA LEU A 169 2.62 -2.17 -13.69
C LEU A 169 1.98 -2.37 -12.31
N GLU A 170 2.78 -2.70 -11.29
CA GLU A 170 2.33 -2.82 -9.91
C GLU A 170 1.72 -1.51 -9.40
N VAL A 171 2.43 -0.39 -9.58
CA VAL A 171 1.94 0.94 -9.23
C VAL A 171 0.67 1.27 -10.01
N LEU A 172 0.61 0.94 -11.30
CA LEU A 172 -0.59 1.15 -12.11
C LEU A 172 -1.80 0.39 -11.54
N VAL A 173 -1.64 -0.90 -11.23
CA VAL A 173 -2.71 -1.74 -10.67
C VAL A 173 -3.10 -1.28 -9.26
N ALA A 174 -2.13 -0.94 -8.42
CA ALA A 174 -2.35 -0.44 -7.07
C ALA A 174 -3.14 0.89 -7.08
N VAL A 175 -2.85 1.77 -8.05
CA VAL A 175 -3.46 3.10 -8.17
C VAL A 175 -4.83 3.06 -8.81
N VAL A 176 -4.98 2.34 -9.92
CA VAL A 176 -6.21 2.33 -10.72
C VAL A 176 -7.18 1.23 -10.26
N GLY A 177 -6.65 0.14 -9.72
CA GLY A 177 -7.41 -1.03 -9.28
C GLY A 177 -8.55 -0.73 -8.31
N PRO A 178 -8.35 0.04 -7.23
CA PRO A 178 -9.42 0.35 -6.28
C PRO A 178 -10.63 1.02 -6.94
N GLY A 179 -10.40 1.94 -7.87
CA GLY A 179 -11.45 2.61 -8.64
C GLY A 179 -12.18 1.68 -9.60
N LEU A 180 -11.45 0.81 -10.31
CA LEU A 180 -12.06 -0.17 -11.23
C LEU A 180 -12.90 -1.20 -10.50
N VAL A 181 -12.40 -1.74 -9.39
CA VAL A 181 -13.15 -2.68 -8.55
C VAL A 181 -14.35 -1.98 -7.91
N GLY A 182 -14.16 -0.75 -7.42
CA GLY A 182 -15.27 0.07 -6.90
C GLY A 182 -16.36 0.34 -7.94
N ALA A 183 -15.98 0.63 -9.18
CA ALA A 183 -16.90 0.82 -10.30
C ALA A 183 -17.68 -0.46 -10.64
N LEU A 184 -17.02 -1.62 -10.60
CA LEU A 184 -17.65 -2.94 -10.80
C LEU A 184 -18.63 -3.29 -9.67
N LEU A 185 -18.27 -2.99 -8.42
CA LEU A 185 -19.17 -3.20 -7.29
C LEU A 185 -20.42 -2.31 -7.40
N LEU A 186 -20.25 -1.06 -7.82
CA LEU A 186 -21.37 -0.13 -8.02
C LEU A 186 -22.32 -0.63 -9.12
N SER A 187 -21.80 -1.15 -10.23
CA SER A 187 -22.62 -1.63 -11.34
C SER A 187 -23.47 -2.87 -10.99
N GLN A 188 -23.04 -3.69 -10.03
CA GLN A 188 -23.82 -4.84 -9.55
C GLN A 188 -24.98 -4.45 -8.60
N THR A 189 -24.94 -3.24 -8.05
CA THR A 189 -25.97 -2.74 -7.12
C THR A 189 -27.09 -1.94 -7.79
N ARG A 190 -26.96 -1.66 -9.10
CA ARG A 190 -28.02 -1.08 -9.95
C ARG A 190 -28.74 -2.18 -10.72
#